data_AF-A0AAD2JHN7-F1
#
_entry.id   AF-A0AAD2JHN7-F1
#
_cell.length_a   1.000
_cell.length_b   1.000
_cell.length_c   1.000
_cell.angle_alpha   90.00
_cell.angle_beta   90.00
_cell.angle_gamma   90.00
#
_symmetry.space_group_name_H-M   'P 1'
#
loop_
_entity.id
_entity.type
_entity.pdbx_description
1 polymer ?
#
loop_
_entity_poly.entity_id
_entity_poly.type
_entity_poly.pdbx_seq_one_letter_code
_entity_poly.pdbx_strand_id
1 'polypeptide(L)'
;MPISFLNKYWSNQTTTTSITPEEHATARLRIFDDALDRLIIGPGGTFAVTCSCVFGLSAIEGWLHLSSNRQVSFLQKSHFVTRYALANIIPSIVWDRIKAETIVQALQLNPNILGKESASLSWNRRRLQSIRGSVAGTAILSQLVGLLNVSFSSKQDYSKRLLEGREPPFNLPSQKEVVIRLAGINSNVTSLSMERWGRRNIFPIYERDTQEVRQMVQKHGFDSERGLDSSSNHGVPVFWRVENGKYGDPDSWKGMAIPRQWLLTVKNTPQNAMNTSNSKNKKNAVNKILLLEADSVGRDSIECIFSPDMANESDLDLYEATQGFYQLTRLVEEDAPPFSTLRVLLVDSNAVVTSGGGRKRSIRNYVTNLGLADIIIDAREPLLSAVKDWLKHRSWDHLRGKRRIRLGTKKPVIVETPSSTFFQSLKQALEPFGYEVMDVADAQQEYGSIEHIPVLVNEDTSLATIHTVRKLLERKLSTAENVCAFCGDQGGLVELEPGHDSTIVTICSSDIYDGLFGLVREMAIQGFTKEQIQKRVDGYVCKSTGRRGGKQLGFPPS
;
A
#
# COMPACT_ATOMS: atom_id res chain seq x y z
N MET A 1 21.64 2.42 -21.10
CA MET A 1 22.12 1.91 -19.80
C MET A 1 21.42 0.61 -19.49
N PRO A 2 22.12 -0.44 -19.00
CA PRO A 2 21.47 -1.65 -18.53
C PRO A 2 20.73 -1.39 -17.20
N ILE A 3 19.57 -2.02 -17.04
CA ILE A 3 18.66 -1.94 -15.86
C ILE A 3 19.38 -2.29 -14.54
N SER A 4 20.51 -3.00 -14.60
CA SER A 4 21.33 -3.34 -13.43
C SER A 4 21.89 -2.13 -12.68
N PHE A 5 21.98 -0.95 -13.30
CA PHE A 5 22.37 0.29 -12.62
C PHE A 5 21.19 1.04 -11.98
N LEU A 6 19.96 0.89 -12.51
CA LEU A 6 18.74 1.57 -12.06
C LEU A 6 18.25 1.02 -10.70
N ASN A 7 18.43 -0.28 -10.47
CA ASN A 7 18.03 -0.91 -9.20
C ASN A 7 18.84 -0.42 -8.00
N LYS A 8 20.08 0.05 -8.18
CA LYS A 8 21.01 0.32 -7.07
C LYS A 8 20.60 1.51 -6.18
N TYR A 9 19.85 2.47 -6.72
CA TYR A 9 19.45 3.66 -5.94
C TYR A 9 18.33 3.36 -4.94
N TRP A 10 17.41 2.48 -5.33
CA TRP A 10 16.25 2.11 -4.54
C TRP A 10 16.43 0.77 -3.80
N SER A 11 17.31 -0.13 -4.27
CA SER A 11 17.61 -1.42 -3.62
C SER A 11 18.43 -1.28 -2.32
N ASN A 12 18.99 -0.11 -2.04
CA ASN A 12 19.71 0.14 -0.79
C ASN A 12 18.78 0.43 0.39
N GLN A 13 17.47 0.54 0.16
CA GLN A 13 16.47 0.45 1.22
C GLN A 13 16.10 -1.02 1.37
N THR A 14 16.51 -1.64 2.48
CA THR A 14 16.11 -3.01 2.81
C THR A 14 14.59 -3.12 2.74
N THR A 15 14.10 -4.06 1.93
CA THR A 15 12.69 -4.49 1.86
C THR A 15 12.30 -5.17 3.16
N THR A 16 12.25 -4.41 4.26
CA THR A 16 11.74 -4.92 5.53
C THR A 16 10.22 -4.87 5.48
N THR A 17 9.60 -6.01 5.25
CA THR A 17 8.16 -6.21 5.52
C THR A 17 7.86 -6.07 7.01
N SER A 18 8.84 -6.22 7.90
CA SER A 18 8.66 -6.05 9.33
C SER A 18 8.22 -4.63 9.71
N ILE A 19 7.28 -4.56 10.65
CA ILE A 19 6.76 -3.31 11.20
C ILE A 19 7.79 -2.77 12.19
N THR A 20 8.15 -1.50 12.04
CA THR A 20 9.10 -0.85 12.95
C THR A 20 8.47 -0.48 14.29
N PRO A 21 9.28 -0.31 15.35
CA PRO A 21 8.80 0.14 16.65
C PRO A 21 8.04 1.48 16.57
N GLU A 22 8.44 2.40 15.69
CA GLU A 22 7.78 3.69 15.46
C GLU A 22 6.38 3.52 14.86
N GLU A 23 6.24 2.65 13.86
CA GLU A 23 4.95 2.29 13.25
C GLU A 23 4.03 1.64 14.30
N HIS A 24 4.55 0.73 15.13
CA HIS A 24 3.79 0.14 16.23
C HIS A 24 3.35 1.17 17.29
N ALA A 25 4.24 2.08 17.68
CA ALA A 25 3.91 3.13 18.64
C ALA A 25 2.81 4.05 18.10
N THR A 26 2.90 4.42 16.83
CA THR A 26 1.90 5.28 16.17
C THR A 26 0.54 4.60 16.05
N ALA A 27 0.52 3.32 15.67
CA ALA A 27 -0.71 2.53 15.62
C ALA A 27 -1.37 2.43 17.02
N ARG A 28 -0.57 2.20 18.07
CA ARG A 28 -1.06 2.15 19.46
C ARG A 28 -1.63 3.49 19.91
N LEU A 29 -0.96 4.59 19.60
CA LEU A 29 -1.44 5.94 19.93
C LEU A 29 -2.80 6.19 19.28
N ARG A 30 -2.98 5.86 17.99
CA ARG A 30 -4.29 6.00 17.33
C ARG A 30 -5.41 5.19 17.97
N ILE A 31 -5.13 3.92 18.33
CA ILE A 31 -6.11 3.09 19.04
C ILE A 31 -6.43 3.65 20.42
N PHE A 32 -5.41 4.17 21.11
CA PHE A 32 -5.58 4.80 22.42
C PHE A 32 -6.40 6.09 22.30
N ASP A 33 -6.16 6.92 21.29
CA ASP A 33 -6.89 8.16 21.05
C ASP A 33 -8.37 7.86 20.70
N ASP A 34 -8.66 6.90 19.80
CA ASP A 34 -10.04 6.46 19.51
C ASP A 34 -10.73 5.91 20.78
N ALA A 35 -10.00 5.12 21.58
CA ALA A 35 -10.51 4.65 22.86
C ALA A 35 -10.80 5.82 23.80
N LEU A 36 -9.87 6.77 23.95
CA LEU A 36 -10.01 7.93 24.82
C LEU A 36 -11.21 8.80 24.43
N ASP A 37 -11.39 9.07 23.14
CA ASP A 37 -12.54 9.85 22.64
C ASP A 37 -13.87 9.17 22.98
N ARG A 38 -13.96 7.85 22.78
CA ARG A 38 -15.13 7.05 23.16
C ARG A 38 -15.34 7.01 24.67
N LEU A 39 -14.26 7.01 25.45
CA LEU A 39 -14.34 7.06 26.90
C LEU A 39 -14.85 8.42 27.39
N ILE A 40 -14.38 9.52 26.80
CA ILE A 40 -14.84 10.86 27.14
C ILE A 40 -16.34 11.02 26.82
N ILE A 41 -16.78 10.54 25.66
CA ILE A 41 -18.19 10.63 25.23
C ILE A 41 -19.07 9.62 25.98
N GLY A 42 -18.52 8.47 26.38
CA GLY A 42 -19.25 7.38 27.02
C GLY A 42 -18.97 7.24 28.53
N PRO A 43 -18.35 6.12 28.98
CA PRO A 43 -18.28 5.74 30.40
C PRO A 43 -17.41 6.64 31.29
N GLY A 44 -16.52 7.46 30.71
CA GLY A 44 -15.54 8.27 31.43
C GLY A 44 -16.17 9.29 32.36
N GLY A 45 -17.26 9.95 31.92
CA GLY A 45 -18.02 10.88 32.78
C GLY A 45 -18.63 10.17 33.99
N THR A 46 -19.26 9.01 33.77
CA THR A 46 -19.84 8.20 34.84
C THR A 46 -18.79 7.63 35.78
N PHE A 47 -17.61 7.25 35.27
CA PHE A 47 -16.49 6.82 36.09
C PHE A 47 -15.98 7.95 37.00
N ALA A 48 -15.76 9.14 36.45
CA ALA A 48 -15.31 10.31 37.22
C ALA A 48 -16.31 10.71 38.32
N VAL A 49 -17.60 10.70 38.01
CA VAL A 49 -18.68 10.94 39.00
C VAL A 49 -18.65 9.87 40.10
N THR A 50 -18.51 8.60 39.73
CA THR A 50 -18.46 7.49 40.68
C THR A 50 -17.24 7.58 41.60
N CYS A 51 -16.05 7.84 41.05
CA CYS A 51 -14.84 8.06 41.82
C CYS A 51 -14.97 9.26 42.76
N SER A 52 -15.62 10.34 42.31
CA SER A 52 -15.91 11.52 43.14
C SER A 52 -16.87 11.20 44.28
N CYS A 53 -17.90 10.40 44.03
CA CYS A 53 -18.82 9.91 45.06
C CYS A 53 -18.11 9.03 46.10
N VAL A 54 -17.29 8.07 45.64
CA VAL A 54 -16.48 7.20 46.51
C VAL A 54 -15.48 8.01 47.33
N PHE A 55 -14.82 8.99 46.70
CA PHE A 55 -13.93 9.92 47.38
C PHE A 55 -14.68 10.75 48.44
N GLY A 56 -15.85 11.31 48.11
CA GLY A 56 -16.67 12.08 49.05
C GLY A 56 -17.13 11.25 50.25
N LEU A 57 -17.61 10.03 50.02
CA LEU A 57 -17.98 9.10 51.09
C LEU A 57 -16.77 8.73 51.96
N SER A 58 -15.61 8.52 51.35
CA SER A 58 -14.36 8.24 52.07
C SER A 58 -13.86 9.45 52.85
N ALA A 59 -14.07 10.67 52.35
CA ALA A 59 -13.73 11.89 53.05
C ALA A 59 -14.63 12.11 54.28
N ILE A 60 -15.93 11.80 54.17
CA ILE A 60 -16.85 11.80 55.32
C ILE A 60 -16.43 10.72 56.34
N GLU A 61 -16.08 9.51 55.88
CA GLU A 61 -15.53 8.44 56.74
C GLU A 61 -14.26 8.89 57.46
N GLY A 62 -13.31 9.49 56.74
CA GLY A 62 -12.09 10.06 57.29
C GLY A 62 -12.34 11.19 58.28
N TRP A 63 -13.37 12.03 58.05
CA TRP A 63 -13.75 13.09 58.97
C TRP A 63 -14.28 12.52 60.30
N LEU A 64 -15.04 11.42 60.26
CA LEU A 64 -15.52 10.72 61.46
C LEU A 64 -14.38 10.06 62.26
N HIS A 65 -13.19 9.89 61.69
CA HIS A 65 -12.01 9.42 62.40
C HIS A 65 -11.30 10.51 63.21
N LEU A 66 -11.58 11.79 62.95
CA LEU A 66 -10.88 12.90 63.60
C LEU A 66 -11.28 13.07 65.07
N SER A 67 -10.32 13.45 65.91
CA SER A 67 -10.56 13.80 67.30
C SER A 67 -11.17 15.19 67.43
N SER A 68 -12.07 15.35 68.43
CA SER A 68 -12.61 16.64 68.87
C SER A 68 -11.54 17.52 69.57
N ASN A 69 -10.29 17.05 69.67
CA ASN A 69 -9.23 17.78 70.31
C ASN A 69 -8.91 19.06 69.52
N ARG A 70 -8.99 20.21 70.21
CA ARG A 70 -8.73 21.55 69.66
C ARG A 70 -7.25 21.81 69.36
N GLN A 71 -6.34 20.99 69.87
CA GLN A 71 -4.89 21.15 69.70
C GLN A 71 -4.35 20.73 68.32
N VAL A 72 -5.17 20.10 67.47
CA VAL A 72 -4.72 19.66 66.14
C VAL A 72 -5.14 20.68 65.07
N SER A 73 -4.17 21.14 64.26
CA SER A 73 -4.39 22.12 63.20
C SER A 73 -5.39 21.64 62.15
N PHE A 74 -6.25 22.54 61.67
CA PHE A 74 -7.21 22.26 60.60
C PHE A 74 -6.52 21.73 59.32
N LEU A 75 -5.32 22.23 59.00
CA LEU A 75 -4.54 21.77 57.84
C LEU A 75 -4.14 20.29 57.97
N GLN A 76 -3.77 19.83 59.17
CA GLN A 76 -3.44 18.43 59.41
C GLN A 76 -4.68 17.54 59.32
N LYS A 77 -5.83 18.03 59.82
CA LYS A 77 -7.12 17.33 59.71
C LYS A 77 -7.55 17.19 58.25
N SER A 78 -7.48 18.27 57.47
CA SER A 78 -7.80 18.24 56.04
C SER A 78 -6.84 17.34 55.25
N HIS A 79 -5.53 17.41 55.52
CA HIS A 79 -4.54 16.57 54.84
C HIS A 79 -4.78 15.08 55.10
N PHE A 80 -5.07 14.70 56.35
CA PHE A 80 -5.45 13.33 56.69
C PHE A 80 -6.70 12.88 55.92
N VAL A 81 -7.76 13.69 55.93
CA VAL A 81 -9.05 13.34 55.29
C VAL A 81 -8.91 13.14 53.79
N THR A 82 -8.22 14.06 53.09
CA THR A 82 -7.98 13.93 51.65
C THR A 82 -7.15 12.68 51.32
N ARG A 83 -6.10 12.40 52.09
CA ARG A 83 -5.26 11.22 51.89
C ARG A 83 -5.98 9.92 52.22
N TYR A 84 -6.77 9.92 53.29
CA TYR A 84 -7.65 8.81 53.65
C TYR A 84 -8.64 8.52 52.54
N ALA A 85 -9.24 9.56 51.97
CA ALA A 85 -10.19 9.44 50.88
C ALA A 85 -9.55 8.86 49.61
N LEU A 86 -8.39 9.37 49.18
CA LEU A 86 -7.66 8.84 48.03
C LEU A 86 -7.22 7.38 48.22
N ALA A 87 -6.66 7.06 49.39
CA ALA A 87 -6.12 5.74 49.68
C ALA A 87 -7.21 4.65 49.68
N ASN A 88 -8.46 5.02 49.94
CA ASN A 88 -9.58 4.07 50.02
C ASN A 88 -10.37 3.92 48.71
N ILE A 89 -10.08 4.65 47.63
CA ILE A 89 -10.81 4.52 46.35
C ILE A 89 -10.71 3.09 45.81
N ILE A 90 -9.49 2.56 45.65
CA ILE A 90 -9.27 1.21 45.09
C ILE A 90 -9.74 0.10 46.05
N PRO A 91 -9.38 0.11 47.35
CA PRO A 91 -9.87 -0.89 48.30
C PRO A 91 -11.40 -0.98 48.38
N SER A 92 -12.11 0.12 48.10
CA SER A 92 -13.59 0.12 48.04
C SER A 92 -14.17 -0.90 47.06
N ILE A 93 -13.45 -1.20 45.97
CA ILE A 93 -13.93 -2.11 44.91
C ILE A 93 -14.09 -3.54 45.44
N VAL A 94 -13.24 -3.95 46.39
CA VAL A 94 -13.25 -5.27 47.03
C VAL A 94 -13.89 -5.23 48.42
N TRP A 95 -14.69 -4.20 48.72
CA TRP A 95 -15.31 -3.96 50.02
C TRP A 95 -14.31 -3.81 51.19
N ASP A 96 -13.05 -3.49 50.90
CA ASP A 96 -11.99 -3.36 51.88
C ASP A 96 -11.66 -1.88 52.19
N ARG A 97 -10.78 -1.67 53.18
CA ARG A 97 -10.26 -0.36 53.57
C ARG A 97 -8.84 -0.44 54.12
N ILE A 98 -8.11 0.64 53.90
CA ILE A 98 -6.87 0.89 54.63
C ILE A 98 -7.23 1.52 55.98
N LYS A 99 -6.71 0.94 57.06
CA LYS A 99 -6.97 1.42 58.42
C LYS A 99 -6.45 2.86 58.59
N ALA A 100 -7.19 3.67 59.34
CA ALA A 100 -6.83 5.06 59.61
C ALA A 100 -5.46 5.20 60.28
N GLU A 101 -5.13 4.29 61.21
CA GLU A 101 -3.84 4.22 61.90
C GLU A 101 -2.67 4.05 60.92
N THR A 102 -2.83 3.20 59.91
CA THR A 102 -1.83 2.95 58.87
C THR A 102 -1.56 4.21 58.05
N ILE A 103 -2.60 4.99 57.75
CA ILE A 103 -2.48 6.25 57.00
C ILE A 103 -1.84 7.34 57.86
N VAL A 104 -2.19 7.43 59.14
CA VAL A 104 -1.56 8.36 60.09
C VAL A 104 -0.07 8.05 60.27
N GLN A 105 0.28 6.77 60.40
CA GLN A 105 1.68 6.32 60.48
C GLN A 105 2.45 6.61 59.19
N ALA A 106 1.86 6.31 58.03
CA ALA A 106 2.49 6.55 56.73
C ALA A 106 2.72 8.05 56.46
N LEU A 107 1.83 8.92 56.92
CA LEU A 107 1.95 10.38 56.77
C LEU A 107 2.74 11.04 57.91
N GLN A 108 3.24 10.26 58.88
CA GLN A 108 3.93 10.76 60.08
C GLN A 108 3.12 11.83 60.84
N LEU A 109 1.78 11.69 60.85
CA LEU A 109 0.89 12.62 61.54
C LEU A 109 0.80 12.26 63.02
N ASN A 110 0.51 13.26 63.86
CA ASN A 110 0.34 13.05 65.30
C ASN A 110 -0.81 12.04 65.55
N PRO A 111 -0.58 10.92 66.26
CA PRO A 111 -1.61 9.90 66.50
C PRO A 111 -2.84 10.44 67.25
N ASN A 112 -2.70 11.54 67.99
CA ASN A 112 -3.80 12.22 68.68
C ASN A 112 -4.82 12.87 67.71
N ILE A 113 -4.55 12.85 66.40
CA ILE A 113 -5.51 13.26 65.36
C ILE A 113 -6.72 12.33 65.31
N LEU A 114 -6.60 11.08 65.77
CA LEU A 114 -7.68 10.09 65.77
C LEU A 114 -8.52 10.18 67.05
N GLY A 115 -9.85 10.20 66.90
CA GLY A 115 -10.79 10.23 68.01
C GLY A 115 -11.00 8.85 68.67
N LYS A 116 -11.33 8.83 69.97
CA LYS A 116 -11.73 7.60 70.67
C LYS A 116 -13.02 7.05 70.05
N GLU A 117 -13.07 5.74 69.86
CA GLU A 117 -14.20 5.09 69.20
C GLU A 117 -15.41 4.97 70.13
N SER A 118 -16.56 5.47 69.69
CA SER A 118 -17.85 5.27 70.36
C SER A 118 -18.73 4.32 69.55
N ALA A 119 -19.69 3.66 70.20
CA ALA A 119 -20.58 2.71 69.52
C ALA A 119 -21.42 3.34 68.39
N SER A 120 -21.81 4.62 68.54
CA SER A 120 -22.56 5.35 67.50
C SER A 120 -21.67 5.76 66.31
N LEU A 121 -20.41 6.13 66.57
CA LEU A 121 -19.43 6.44 65.53
C LEU A 121 -19.03 5.19 64.74
N SER A 122 -18.83 4.06 65.42
CA SER A 122 -18.47 2.80 64.77
C SER A 122 -19.60 2.29 63.86
N TRP A 123 -20.86 2.45 64.27
CA TRP A 123 -22.02 2.13 63.43
C TRP A 123 -22.09 2.99 62.16
N ASN A 124 -21.94 4.32 62.29
CA ASN A 124 -21.96 5.24 61.15
C ASN A 124 -20.81 4.98 60.17
N ARG A 125 -19.61 4.64 60.68
CA ARG A 125 -18.46 4.24 59.85
C ARG A 125 -18.75 2.98 59.05
N ARG A 126 -19.29 1.92 59.70
CA ARG A 126 -19.66 0.68 59.00
C ARG A 126 -20.70 0.92 57.92
N ARG A 127 -21.70 1.76 58.19
CA ARG A 127 -22.72 2.14 57.19
C ARG A 127 -22.11 2.86 55.98
N LEU A 128 -21.22 3.83 56.20
CA LEU A 128 -20.51 4.52 55.12
C LEU A 128 -19.61 3.57 54.33
N GLN A 129 -18.91 2.66 55.01
CA GLN A 129 -18.11 1.62 54.37
C GLN A 129 -18.95 0.72 53.47
N SER A 130 -20.12 0.27 53.93
CA SER A 130 -21.03 -0.54 53.11
C SER A 130 -21.55 0.22 51.90
N ILE A 131 -21.98 1.48 52.06
CA ILE A 131 -22.47 2.31 50.95
C ILE A 131 -21.34 2.57 49.95
N ARG A 132 -20.15 2.94 50.42
CA ARG A 132 -18.95 3.13 49.60
C ARG A 132 -18.59 1.86 48.84
N GLY A 133 -18.56 0.72 49.53
CA GLY A 133 -18.26 -0.58 48.93
C GLY A 133 -19.29 -0.98 47.88
N SER A 134 -20.58 -0.75 48.14
CA SER A 134 -21.64 -1.00 47.15
C SER A 134 -21.51 -0.10 45.92
N VAL A 135 -21.27 1.21 46.10
CA VAL A 135 -21.08 2.15 44.98
C VAL A 135 -19.81 1.80 44.20
N ALA A 136 -18.69 1.56 44.87
CA ALA A 136 -17.44 1.21 44.21
C ALA A 136 -17.51 -0.16 43.52
N GLY A 137 -17.97 -1.19 44.23
CA GLY A 137 -18.03 -2.56 43.72
C GLY A 137 -18.97 -2.72 42.53
N THR A 138 -20.07 -1.96 42.46
CA THR A 138 -20.99 -2.01 41.31
C THR A 138 -20.59 -1.05 40.21
N ALA A 139 -20.39 0.24 40.54
CA ALA A 139 -20.19 1.25 39.52
C ALA A 139 -18.72 1.31 39.05
N ILE A 140 -17.70 1.28 39.92
CA ILE A 140 -16.30 1.32 39.44
C ILE A 140 -15.97 0.04 38.64
N LEU A 141 -16.43 -1.13 39.09
CA LEU A 141 -16.19 -2.38 38.36
C LEU A 141 -16.92 -2.43 37.01
N SER A 142 -18.20 -2.03 36.96
CA SER A 142 -18.95 -1.93 35.70
C SER A 142 -18.27 -0.99 34.70
N GLN A 143 -17.74 0.13 35.19
CA GLN A 143 -17.03 1.11 34.36
C GLN A 143 -15.64 0.60 33.92
N LEU A 144 -14.93 -0.18 34.75
CA LEU A 144 -13.69 -0.86 34.35
C LEU A 144 -13.93 -1.88 33.23
N VAL A 145 -15.00 -2.66 33.30
CA VAL A 145 -15.41 -3.56 32.21
C VAL A 145 -15.77 -2.75 30.96
N GLY A 146 -16.47 -1.62 31.13
CA GLY A 146 -16.76 -0.66 30.05
C GLY A 146 -15.48 -0.13 29.39
N LEU A 147 -14.48 0.26 30.18
CA LEU A 147 -13.18 0.73 29.73
C LEU A 147 -12.44 -0.32 28.89
N LEU A 148 -12.43 -1.57 29.34
CA LEU A 148 -11.83 -2.69 28.63
C LEU A 148 -12.56 -2.99 27.31
N ASN A 149 -13.90 -2.97 27.33
CA ASN A 149 -14.72 -3.19 26.14
C ASN A 149 -14.50 -2.09 25.10
N VAL A 150 -14.45 -0.82 25.51
CA VAL A 150 -14.16 0.31 24.61
C VAL A 150 -12.76 0.17 23.99
N SER A 151 -11.77 -0.22 24.78
CA SER A 151 -10.40 -0.44 24.29
C SER A 151 -10.33 -1.57 23.26
N PHE A 152 -11.01 -2.69 23.52
CA PHE A 152 -11.06 -3.83 22.60
C PHE A 152 -11.82 -3.48 21.31
N SER A 153 -12.96 -2.81 21.43
CA SER A 153 -13.74 -2.33 20.29
C SER A 153 -12.96 -1.33 19.43
N SER A 154 -12.21 -0.41 20.03
CA SER A 154 -11.38 0.56 19.30
C SER A 154 -10.28 -0.13 18.51
N LYS A 155 -9.65 -1.17 19.09
CA LYS A 155 -8.68 -2.00 18.39
C LYS A 155 -9.30 -2.75 17.21
N GLN A 156 -10.48 -3.36 17.41
CA GLN A 156 -11.19 -4.09 16.36
C GLN A 156 -11.62 -3.16 15.22
N ASP A 157 -12.14 -1.98 15.56
CA ASP A 157 -12.56 -0.98 14.58
C ASP A 157 -11.35 -0.42 13.82
N TYR A 158 -10.23 -0.17 14.48
CA TYR A 158 -8.97 0.20 13.80
C TYR A 158 -8.54 -0.88 12.79
N SER A 159 -8.53 -2.15 13.20
CA SER A 159 -8.19 -3.26 12.30
C SER A 159 -9.16 -3.36 11.12
N LYS A 160 -10.46 -3.16 11.37
CA LYS A 160 -11.48 -3.12 10.33
C LYS A 160 -11.25 -1.95 9.35
N ARG A 161 -10.98 -0.75 9.85
CA ARG A 161 -10.70 0.42 8.99
C ARG A 161 -9.42 0.26 8.18
N LEU A 162 -8.40 -0.43 8.71
CA LEU A 162 -7.20 -0.81 7.96
C LEU A 162 -7.53 -1.71 6.78
N LEU A 163 -8.29 -2.78 7.02
CA LEU A 163 -8.70 -3.72 5.97
C LEU A 163 -9.63 -3.07 4.94
N GLU A 164 -10.45 -2.11 5.37
CA GLU A 164 -11.32 -1.34 4.47
C GLU A 164 -10.59 -0.22 3.71
N GLY A 165 -9.31 0.06 4.00
CA GLY A 165 -8.54 1.13 3.36
C GLY A 165 -8.97 2.54 3.77
N ARG A 166 -9.47 2.71 5.00
CA ARG A 166 -10.01 3.97 5.54
C ARG A 166 -9.12 4.61 6.60
N GLU A 167 -8.00 3.99 6.92
CA GLU A 167 -7.01 4.55 7.84
C GLU A 167 -5.99 5.41 7.06
N PRO A 168 -5.78 6.69 7.43
CA PRO A 168 -4.83 7.54 6.73
C PRO A 168 -3.41 7.07 6.96
N PRO A 169 -2.47 7.38 6.04
CA PRO A 169 -1.07 7.01 6.21
C PRO A 169 -0.47 7.58 7.50
N PHE A 170 0.60 6.95 7.97
CA PHE A 170 1.34 7.49 9.11
C PHE A 170 2.22 8.67 8.69
N ASN A 171 2.25 9.72 9.51
CA ASN A 171 3.19 10.81 9.36
C ASN A 171 4.48 10.47 10.15
N LEU A 172 5.30 9.58 9.60
CA LEU A 172 6.56 9.12 10.20
C LEU A 172 7.80 9.72 9.53
N PRO A 173 8.76 10.28 10.28
CA PRO A 173 10.03 10.77 9.74
C PRO A 173 10.84 9.71 9.00
N SER A 174 10.64 8.42 9.33
CA SER A 174 11.31 7.27 8.71
C SER A 174 10.73 6.89 7.34
N GLN A 175 9.51 7.34 7.00
CA GLN A 175 8.89 7.13 5.70
C GLN A 175 9.01 8.41 4.86
N LYS A 176 9.89 8.40 3.87
CA LYS A 176 10.16 9.55 3.01
C LYS A 176 9.99 9.17 1.55
N GLU A 177 9.66 10.15 0.72
CA GLU A 177 9.70 10.03 -0.74
C GLU A 177 8.78 8.91 -1.28
N VAL A 178 7.49 8.99 -0.94
CA VAL A 178 6.48 7.97 -1.25
C VAL A 178 5.73 8.33 -2.51
N VAL A 179 5.56 7.35 -3.40
CA VAL A 179 4.77 7.48 -4.62
C VAL A 179 3.35 7.04 -4.36
N ILE A 180 2.37 7.83 -4.79
CA ILE A 180 0.95 7.47 -4.70
C ILE A 180 0.51 6.92 -6.05
N ARG A 181 -0.10 5.73 -6.05
CA ARG A 181 -0.56 5.09 -7.29
C ARG A 181 -2.05 4.78 -7.24
N LEU A 182 -2.81 5.31 -8.19
CA LEU A 182 -4.19 4.91 -8.46
C LEU A 182 -4.15 3.55 -9.17
N ALA A 183 -4.63 2.51 -8.50
CA ALA A 183 -4.45 1.12 -8.91
C ALA A 183 -5.76 0.45 -9.38
N GLY A 184 -6.87 1.21 -9.48
CA GLY A 184 -8.16 0.69 -9.91
C GLY A 184 -8.72 -0.39 -8.98
N ILE A 185 -9.35 -1.42 -9.54
CA ILE A 185 -9.88 -2.56 -8.77
C ILE A 185 -8.75 -3.46 -8.27
N ASN A 186 -7.80 -3.77 -9.15
CA ASN A 186 -6.63 -4.61 -8.86
C ASN A 186 -5.47 -4.19 -9.79
N SER A 187 -4.23 -4.47 -9.40
CA SER A 187 -3.07 -4.14 -10.23
C SER A 187 -1.89 -5.07 -9.94
N ASN A 188 -1.53 -5.89 -10.94
CA ASN A 188 -0.35 -6.76 -10.88
C ASN A 188 0.94 -5.95 -10.78
N VAL A 189 0.99 -4.78 -11.43
CA VAL A 189 2.13 -3.85 -11.39
C VAL A 189 2.30 -3.30 -9.98
N THR A 190 1.21 -2.95 -9.31
CA THR A 190 1.22 -2.40 -7.94
C THR A 190 1.64 -3.45 -6.93
N SER A 191 1.10 -4.66 -7.02
CA SER A 191 1.52 -5.79 -6.17
C SER A 191 3.02 -6.05 -6.30
N LEU A 192 3.53 -6.11 -7.54
CA LEU A 192 4.96 -6.29 -7.80
C LEU A 192 5.81 -5.11 -7.29
N SER A 193 5.36 -3.87 -7.51
CA SER A 193 6.02 -2.67 -6.98
C SER A 193 6.09 -2.72 -5.44
N MET A 194 5.04 -3.17 -4.76
CA MET A 194 5.04 -3.32 -3.32
C MET A 194 6.00 -4.40 -2.83
N GLU A 195 6.13 -5.50 -3.56
CA GLU A 195 7.10 -6.56 -3.24
C GLU A 195 8.55 -6.08 -3.41
N ARG A 196 8.83 -5.32 -4.46
CA ARG A 196 10.17 -4.82 -4.78
C ARG A 196 10.61 -3.62 -3.96
N TRP A 197 9.72 -2.66 -3.80
CA TRP A 197 10.04 -1.36 -3.21
C TRP A 197 9.54 -1.24 -1.76
N GLY A 198 8.61 -2.10 -1.34
CA GLY A 198 8.00 -2.07 -0.01
C GLY A 198 6.96 -0.97 0.19
N ARG A 199 6.14 -1.12 1.23
CA ARG A 199 5.08 -0.17 1.63
C ARG A 199 5.57 1.25 1.95
N ARG A 200 6.89 1.42 2.15
CA ARG A 200 7.50 2.70 2.49
C ARG A 200 7.69 3.61 1.29
N ASN A 201 7.73 3.05 0.08
CA ASN A 201 8.03 3.79 -1.15
C ASN A 201 6.81 3.93 -2.07
N ILE A 202 5.78 3.11 -1.90
CA ILE A 202 4.54 3.18 -2.68
C ILE A 202 3.33 3.09 -1.75
N PHE A 203 2.35 3.94 -1.99
CA PHE A 203 1.06 3.94 -1.33
C PHE A 203 -0.07 3.85 -2.36
N PRO A 204 -0.64 2.66 -2.58
CA PRO A 204 -1.69 2.45 -3.56
C PRO A 204 -3.07 2.94 -3.14
N ILE A 205 -3.90 3.22 -4.13
CA ILE A 205 -5.31 3.56 -3.99
C ILE A 205 -6.14 2.56 -4.79
N TYR A 206 -7.02 1.84 -4.11
CA TYR A 206 -7.86 0.79 -4.70
C TYR A 206 -9.33 1.16 -4.63
N GLU A 207 -10.13 0.59 -5.54
CA GLU A 207 -11.57 0.86 -5.59
C GLU A 207 -12.38 0.01 -4.61
N ARG A 208 -11.92 -1.23 -4.40
CA ARG A 208 -12.62 -2.23 -3.62
C ARG A 208 -11.65 -3.05 -2.79
N ASP A 209 -12.19 -3.59 -1.71
CA ASP A 209 -11.52 -4.57 -0.86
C ASP A 209 -11.69 -5.96 -1.49
N THR A 210 -10.82 -6.30 -2.45
CA THR A 210 -10.77 -7.65 -3.06
C THR A 210 -9.91 -8.60 -2.22
N GLN A 211 -10.03 -9.90 -2.46
CA GLN A 211 -9.21 -10.89 -1.76
C GLN A 211 -7.70 -10.65 -1.94
N GLU A 212 -7.28 -10.18 -3.11
CA GLU A 212 -5.90 -9.85 -3.43
C GLU A 212 -5.42 -8.63 -2.64
N VAL A 213 -6.25 -7.59 -2.56
CA VAL A 213 -5.97 -6.41 -1.73
C VAL A 213 -5.83 -6.83 -0.27
N ARG A 214 -6.70 -7.72 0.24
CA ARG A 214 -6.57 -8.26 1.61
C ARG A 214 -5.28 -9.04 1.81
N GLN A 215 -4.88 -9.87 0.85
CA GLN A 215 -3.62 -10.62 0.94
C GLN A 215 -2.41 -9.68 0.93
N MET A 216 -2.44 -8.63 0.12
CA MET A 216 -1.42 -7.58 0.12
C MET A 216 -1.38 -6.88 1.48
N VAL A 217 -2.54 -6.51 2.04
CA VAL A 217 -2.64 -5.86 3.35
C VAL A 217 -2.13 -6.78 4.46
N GLN A 218 -2.44 -8.07 4.42
CA GLN A 218 -1.91 -9.06 5.36
C GLN A 218 -0.39 -9.19 5.25
N LYS A 219 0.15 -9.21 4.02
CA LYS A 219 1.58 -9.37 3.75
C LYS A 219 2.41 -8.14 4.12
N HIS A 220 1.89 -6.95 3.88
CA HIS A 220 2.65 -5.70 4.02
C HIS A 220 2.20 -4.84 5.19
N GLY A 221 0.93 -4.91 5.58
CA GLY A 221 0.33 -4.13 6.66
C GLY A 221 0.34 -4.82 8.02
N PHE A 222 0.55 -6.13 8.08
CA PHE A 222 0.64 -6.88 9.34
C PHE A 222 1.99 -7.59 9.46
N ASP A 223 2.49 -7.73 10.68
CA ASP A 223 3.72 -8.48 10.94
C ASP A 223 3.46 -9.97 10.74
N SER A 224 3.92 -10.53 9.62
CA SER A 224 3.72 -11.93 9.23
C SER A 224 4.38 -12.91 10.20
N GLU A 225 5.44 -12.49 10.91
CA GLU A 225 6.17 -13.35 11.85
C GLU A 225 5.41 -13.59 13.16
N ARG A 226 4.45 -12.72 13.51
CA ARG A 226 3.70 -12.81 14.76
C ARG A 226 2.32 -13.44 14.61
N GLY A 227 1.91 -13.81 13.40
CA GLY A 227 0.58 -14.33 13.09
C GLY A 227 -0.52 -13.25 13.22
N LEU A 228 -1.65 -13.48 12.53
CA LEU A 228 -2.82 -12.59 12.61
C LEU A 228 -3.47 -12.58 14.02
N ASP A 229 -3.33 -13.67 14.77
CA ASP A 229 -4.00 -13.86 16.07
C ASP A 229 -3.23 -13.30 17.26
N SER A 230 -2.03 -12.73 17.06
CA SER A 230 -1.31 -12.12 18.18
C SER A 230 -2.01 -10.86 18.64
N SER A 231 -2.45 -10.88 19.91
CA SER A 231 -3.02 -9.73 20.61
C SER A 231 -2.13 -8.47 20.59
N SER A 232 -0.87 -8.59 20.15
CA SER A 232 0.11 -7.52 20.01
C SER A 232 0.31 -6.98 18.58
N ASN A 233 -0.30 -7.59 17.55
CA ASN A 233 -0.12 -7.16 16.16
C ASN A 233 -0.99 -5.92 15.90
N HIS A 234 -0.33 -4.77 15.71
CA HIS A 234 -0.97 -3.52 15.36
C HIS A 234 -0.64 -3.27 13.89
N GLY A 235 -1.64 -3.38 13.01
CA GLY A 235 -1.44 -3.21 11.58
C GLY A 235 -1.07 -1.78 11.21
N VAL A 236 -0.50 -1.62 10.01
CA VAL A 236 -0.07 -0.35 9.41
C VAL A 236 -0.92 -0.10 8.17
N PRO A 237 -1.38 1.15 7.92
CA PRO A 237 -2.10 1.49 6.71
C PRO A 237 -1.16 1.36 5.50
N VAL A 238 -1.57 0.54 4.53
CA VAL A 238 -0.79 0.28 3.31
C VAL A 238 -1.52 0.65 2.03
N PHE A 239 -2.77 1.08 2.10
CA PHE A 239 -3.53 1.57 0.96
C PHE A 239 -4.66 2.49 1.42
N TRP A 240 -5.23 3.23 0.48
CA TRP A 240 -6.47 3.99 0.67
C TRP A 240 -7.54 3.50 -0.31
N ARG A 241 -8.81 3.56 0.10
CA ARG A 241 -9.93 3.13 -0.73
C ARG A 241 -10.74 4.32 -1.26
N VAL A 242 -10.98 4.33 -2.57
CA VAL A 242 -11.86 5.29 -3.24
C VAL A 242 -12.77 4.53 -4.17
N GLU A 243 -14.08 4.52 -3.93
CA GLU A 243 -15.00 3.74 -4.77
C GLU A 243 -14.96 4.16 -6.24
N ASN A 244 -15.23 3.20 -7.14
CA ASN A 244 -15.39 3.45 -8.56
C ASN A 244 -16.44 4.55 -8.80
N GLY A 245 -16.12 5.49 -9.68
CA GLY A 245 -16.90 6.69 -9.99
C GLY A 245 -16.78 7.80 -8.95
N LYS A 246 -16.01 7.60 -7.87
CA LYS A 246 -15.95 8.53 -6.73
C LYS A 246 -14.61 9.25 -6.55
N TYR A 247 -13.68 9.14 -7.48
CA TYR A 247 -12.41 9.88 -7.44
C TYR A 247 -12.59 11.40 -7.40
N GLY A 248 -13.65 11.93 -8.01
CA GLY A 248 -14.00 13.35 -7.94
C GLY A 248 -14.71 13.78 -6.65
N ASP A 249 -15.22 12.83 -5.85
CA ASP A 249 -16.05 13.09 -4.67
C ASP A 249 -15.18 13.40 -3.44
N PRO A 250 -15.22 14.62 -2.87
CA PRO A 250 -14.40 14.98 -1.71
C PRO A 250 -14.60 14.07 -0.49
N ASP A 251 -15.79 13.50 -0.32
CA ASP A 251 -16.09 12.62 0.82
C ASP A 251 -15.30 11.30 0.75
N SER A 252 -14.92 10.83 -0.44
CA SER A 252 -14.07 9.64 -0.62
C SER A 252 -12.63 9.84 -0.18
N TRP A 253 -12.23 11.09 0.03
CA TRP A 253 -10.90 11.50 0.48
C TRP A 253 -10.91 11.99 1.93
N LYS A 254 -12.07 11.99 2.59
CA LYS A 254 -12.22 12.51 3.94
C LYS A 254 -11.34 11.76 4.93
N GLY A 255 -10.50 12.51 5.64
CA GLY A 255 -9.56 11.96 6.63
C GLY A 255 -8.21 11.54 6.04
N MET A 256 -8.07 11.46 4.72
CA MET A 256 -6.77 11.28 4.09
C MET A 256 -5.97 12.59 4.15
N ALA A 257 -4.71 12.49 4.54
CA ALA A 257 -3.75 13.58 4.45
C ALA A 257 -2.44 13.01 3.91
N ILE A 258 -1.79 13.72 2.98
CA ILE A 258 -0.52 13.31 2.40
C ILE A 258 0.60 14.01 3.18
N PRO A 259 1.43 13.27 3.93
CA PRO A 259 2.50 13.86 4.71
C PRO A 259 3.51 14.60 3.83
N ARG A 260 3.97 15.79 4.26
CA ARG A 260 4.97 16.60 3.52
C ARG A 260 6.27 15.87 3.19
N GLN A 261 6.63 14.86 3.98
CA GLN A 261 7.82 14.02 3.78
C GLN A 261 7.69 13.01 2.62
N TRP A 262 6.48 12.78 2.12
CA TRP A 262 6.25 11.94 0.94
C TRP A 262 6.72 12.63 -0.34
N LEU A 263 6.88 13.96 -0.32
CA LEU A 263 7.39 14.72 -1.46
C LEU A 263 8.83 14.34 -1.80
N LEU A 264 9.03 13.89 -3.05
CA LEU A 264 10.32 13.50 -3.60
C LEU A 264 11.26 14.70 -3.66
N THR A 265 12.52 14.50 -3.29
CA THR A 265 13.55 15.53 -3.40
C THR A 265 14.24 15.44 -4.76
N VAL A 266 14.14 16.50 -5.56
CA VAL A 266 14.87 16.58 -6.82
C VAL A 266 16.33 16.86 -6.55
N LYS A 267 17.21 16.01 -7.07
CA LYS A 267 18.64 16.25 -7.09
C LYS A 267 18.94 17.32 -8.13
N ASN A 268 19.49 18.44 -7.69
CA ASN A 268 20.01 19.45 -8.61
C ASN A 268 21.22 18.87 -9.35
N THR A 269 21.00 18.34 -10.56
CA THR A 269 22.09 17.95 -11.47
C THR A 269 22.71 19.22 -12.08
N PRO A 270 24.05 19.26 -12.26
CA PRO A 270 24.76 20.43 -12.79
C PRO A 270 24.29 20.89 -14.19
N GLN A 271 23.69 20.00 -14.99
CA GLN A 271 23.24 20.33 -16.35
C GLN A 271 22.08 21.33 -16.39
N ASN A 272 21.23 21.38 -15.37
CA ASN A 272 20.16 22.38 -15.27
C ASN A 272 20.62 23.71 -14.65
N ALA A 273 21.81 23.74 -14.05
CA ALA A 273 22.39 24.97 -13.49
C ALA A 273 22.91 25.93 -14.59
N MET A 274 23.22 25.43 -15.79
CA MET A 274 23.78 26.25 -16.88
C MET A 274 22.75 27.17 -17.56
N ASN A 275 21.45 26.85 -17.51
CA ASN A 275 20.40 27.69 -18.11
C ASN A 275 19.76 28.69 -17.14
N THR A 276 20.21 28.72 -15.88
CA THR A 276 19.57 29.53 -14.81
C THR A 276 20.55 30.53 -14.19
N SER A 277 21.37 31.18 -15.00
CA SER A 277 22.43 32.12 -14.56
C SER A 277 21.95 33.52 -14.15
N ASN A 278 20.64 33.83 -14.24
CA ASN A 278 20.10 35.18 -14.00
C ASN A 278 19.23 35.34 -12.74
N SER A 279 19.53 34.65 -11.62
CA SER A 279 18.87 34.98 -10.36
C SER A 279 19.81 34.88 -9.16
N LYS A 280 20.35 36.03 -8.74
CA LYS A 280 21.25 36.18 -7.57
C LYS A 280 20.57 35.89 -6.22
N ASN A 281 19.30 35.47 -6.17
CA ASN A 281 18.54 35.22 -4.93
C ASN A 281 18.07 33.77 -4.70
N LYS A 282 18.46 32.78 -5.53
CA LYS A 282 18.02 31.38 -5.36
C LYS A 282 19.04 30.53 -4.55
N LYS A 283 19.31 30.92 -3.29
CA LYS A 283 19.91 29.99 -2.33
C LYS A 283 18.80 29.14 -1.70
N ASN A 284 18.84 27.83 -1.94
CA ASN A 284 18.11 26.77 -1.21
C ASN A 284 16.60 26.58 -1.47
N ALA A 285 16.09 26.77 -2.69
CA ALA A 285 14.80 26.18 -3.03
C ALA A 285 15.00 24.66 -3.25
N VAL A 286 14.70 23.85 -2.23
CA VAL A 286 14.61 22.39 -2.40
C VAL A 286 13.42 22.14 -3.32
N ASN A 287 13.70 21.77 -4.57
CA ASN A 287 12.64 21.40 -5.51
C ASN A 287 12.02 20.08 -5.04
N LYS A 288 10.75 20.15 -4.65
CA LYS A 288 9.96 19.01 -4.20
C LYS A 288 8.96 18.60 -5.28
N ILE A 289 8.77 17.29 -5.45
CA ILE A 289 7.80 16.74 -6.40
C ILE A 289 6.81 15.83 -5.67
N LEU A 290 5.52 16.06 -5.91
CA LEU A 290 4.48 15.07 -5.64
C LEU A 290 4.36 14.17 -6.88
N LEU A 291 4.78 12.91 -6.75
CA LEU A 291 4.70 11.94 -7.86
C LEU A 291 3.43 11.11 -7.72
N LEU A 292 2.55 11.25 -8.71
CA LEU A 292 1.29 10.55 -8.80
C LEU A 292 1.31 9.63 -10.01
N GLU A 293 0.93 8.38 -9.82
CA GLU A 293 0.85 7.37 -10.86
C GLU A 293 -0.59 6.87 -10.98
N ALA A 294 -1.00 6.51 -12.19
CA ALA A 294 -2.26 5.84 -12.45
C ALA A 294 -2.01 4.63 -13.34
N ASP A 295 -2.48 3.48 -12.90
CA ASP A 295 -2.50 2.23 -13.64
C ASP A 295 -3.91 1.98 -14.14
N SER A 296 -4.16 2.24 -15.43
CA SER A 296 -5.45 1.97 -16.06
C SER A 296 -5.53 0.57 -16.68
N VAL A 297 -4.50 -0.27 -16.49
CA VAL A 297 -4.44 -1.62 -17.05
C VAL A 297 -4.89 -2.61 -15.98
N GLY A 298 -6.06 -3.22 -16.17
CA GLY A 298 -6.61 -4.19 -15.22
C GLY A 298 -5.86 -5.52 -15.15
N ARG A 299 -6.25 -6.42 -14.24
CA ARG A 299 -5.60 -7.73 -14.01
C ARG A 299 -5.49 -8.63 -15.23
N ASP A 300 -6.50 -8.66 -16.10
CA ASP A 300 -6.49 -9.42 -17.36
C ASP A 300 -5.68 -8.72 -18.46
N SER A 301 -4.83 -7.77 -18.02
CA SER A 301 -3.90 -6.89 -18.71
C SER A 301 -3.54 -7.29 -20.12
N ILE A 302 -3.00 -8.49 -20.35
CA ILE A 302 -2.50 -8.85 -21.67
C ILE A 302 -3.64 -8.93 -22.70
N GLU A 303 -4.74 -9.62 -22.40
CA GLU A 303 -5.83 -9.79 -23.35
C GLU A 303 -6.56 -8.48 -23.62
N CYS A 304 -6.79 -7.71 -22.55
CA CYS A 304 -7.41 -6.40 -22.64
C CYS A 304 -6.51 -5.46 -23.46
N ILE A 305 -5.21 -5.33 -23.18
CA ILE A 305 -4.29 -4.37 -23.86
C ILE A 305 -4.29 -4.51 -25.39
N PHE A 306 -4.49 -5.72 -25.88
CA PHE A 306 -4.51 -5.96 -27.33
C PHE A 306 -5.91 -5.81 -27.93
N SER A 307 -6.98 -5.83 -27.13
CA SER A 307 -8.36 -5.73 -27.60
C SER A 307 -8.73 -4.32 -28.10
N PRO A 308 -9.46 -4.19 -29.21
CA PRO A 308 -9.80 -2.90 -29.81
C PRO A 308 -10.79 -2.05 -28.99
N ASP A 309 -11.53 -2.66 -28.05
CA ASP A 309 -12.60 -2.01 -27.27
C ASP A 309 -12.18 -1.63 -25.83
N MET A 310 -10.87 -1.55 -25.57
CA MET A 310 -10.25 -1.21 -24.28
C MET A 310 -10.84 -0.01 -23.52
N ALA A 311 -11.44 0.95 -24.22
CA ALA A 311 -12.00 2.15 -23.59
C ALA A 311 -13.18 1.85 -22.65
N ASN A 312 -13.85 0.71 -22.77
CA ASN A 312 -14.99 0.35 -21.94
C ASN A 312 -14.67 -0.71 -20.86
N GLU A 313 -13.48 -1.30 -20.88
CA GLU A 313 -13.04 -2.39 -19.99
C GLU A 313 -11.85 -1.99 -19.10
N SER A 314 -11.42 -0.72 -19.11
CA SER A 314 -10.35 -0.26 -18.23
C SER A 314 -10.81 -0.24 -16.76
N ASP A 315 -10.01 -0.83 -15.87
CA ASP A 315 -10.29 -0.87 -14.43
C ASP A 315 -10.32 0.53 -13.78
N LEU A 316 -9.59 1.49 -14.35
CA LEU A 316 -9.56 2.89 -13.92
C LEU A 316 -9.73 3.78 -15.15
N ASP A 317 -10.83 4.52 -15.22
CA ASP A 317 -11.09 5.42 -16.36
C ASP A 317 -10.15 6.64 -16.34
N LEU A 318 -9.90 7.20 -17.53
CA LEU A 318 -9.07 8.39 -17.70
C LEU A 318 -9.58 9.58 -16.86
N TYR A 319 -10.90 9.77 -16.77
CA TYR A 319 -11.46 10.86 -15.99
C TYR A 319 -11.30 10.62 -14.49
N GLU A 320 -11.46 9.38 -14.04
CA GLU A 320 -11.22 8.99 -12.65
C GLU A 320 -9.77 9.21 -12.24
N ALA A 321 -8.82 8.77 -13.08
CA ALA A 321 -7.40 9.01 -12.85
C ALA A 321 -7.09 10.51 -12.73
N THR A 322 -7.66 11.32 -13.62
CA THR A 322 -7.48 12.79 -13.61
C THR A 322 -8.09 13.43 -12.37
N GLN A 323 -9.30 13.02 -11.98
CA GLN A 323 -9.96 13.50 -10.76
C GLN A 323 -9.16 13.13 -9.51
N GLY A 324 -8.64 11.89 -9.47
CA GLY A 324 -7.76 11.42 -8.39
C GLY A 324 -6.49 12.26 -8.30
N PHE A 325 -5.83 12.55 -9.42
CA PHE A 325 -4.66 13.44 -9.44
C PHE A 325 -4.95 14.84 -8.88
N TYR A 326 -6.11 15.39 -9.24
CA TYR A 326 -6.55 16.69 -8.75
C TYR A 326 -6.78 16.67 -7.24
N GLN A 327 -7.52 15.68 -6.72
CA GLN A 327 -7.81 15.58 -5.29
C GLN A 327 -6.54 15.35 -4.48
N LEU A 328 -5.67 14.42 -4.90
CA LEU A 328 -4.41 14.14 -4.23
C LEU A 328 -3.51 15.38 -4.12
N THR A 329 -3.47 16.22 -5.14
CA THR A 329 -2.69 17.47 -5.09
C THR A 329 -3.19 18.42 -3.98
N ARG A 330 -4.47 18.35 -3.61
CA ARG A 330 -5.09 19.18 -2.56
C ARG A 330 -4.98 18.58 -1.15
N LEU A 331 -4.65 17.30 -1.03
CA LEU A 331 -4.53 16.59 0.25
C LEU A 331 -3.13 16.68 0.87
N VAL A 332 -2.18 17.33 0.19
CA VAL A 332 -0.87 17.62 0.77
C VAL A 332 -1.04 18.60 1.93
N GLU A 333 -0.39 18.31 3.06
CA GLU A 333 -0.45 19.14 4.28
C GLU A 333 -0.19 20.63 3.99
N GLU A 334 -0.94 21.52 4.64
CA GLU A 334 -0.91 22.97 4.39
C GLU A 334 0.48 23.61 4.66
N ASP A 335 1.27 23.01 5.54
CA ASP A 335 2.63 23.45 5.89
C ASP A 335 3.73 22.84 5.00
N ALA A 336 3.36 22.13 3.94
CA ALA A 336 4.30 21.52 3.01
C ALA A 336 5.11 22.58 2.25
N PRO A 337 6.40 22.30 1.94
CA PRO A 337 7.20 23.18 1.11
C PRO A 337 6.62 23.29 -0.30
N PRO A 338 6.89 24.39 -1.03
CA PRO A 338 6.47 24.53 -2.43
C PRO A 338 6.90 23.32 -3.27
N PHE A 339 5.94 22.72 -3.96
CA PHE A 339 6.16 21.51 -4.75
C PHE A 339 5.50 21.61 -6.12
N SER A 340 5.97 20.76 -7.05
CA SER A 340 5.31 20.53 -8.33
C SER A 340 4.75 19.13 -8.41
N THR A 341 3.62 18.93 -9.10
CA THR A 341 3.07 17.60 -9.34
C THR A 341 3.61 17.03 -10.65
N LEU A 342 4.00 15.75 -10.62
CA LEU A 342 4.28 14.94 -11.82
C LEU A 342 3.26 13.79 -11.89
N ARG A 343 2.42 13.80 -12.91
CA ARG A 343 1.35 12.81 -13.13
C ARG A 343 1.74 11.84 -14.23
N VAL A 344 1.77 10.55 -13.91
CA VAL A 344 2.17 9.48 -14.81
C VAL A 344 0.96 8.57 -15.04
N LEU A 345 0.61 8.34 -16.30
CA LEU A 345 -0.53 7.52 -16.69
C LEU A 345 -0.06 6.35 -17.54
N LEU A 346 -0.31 5.12 -17.10
CA LEU A 346 -0.17 3.91 -17.91
C LEU A 346 -1.50 3.61 -18.60
N VAL A 347 -1.53 3.67 -19.93
CA VAL A 347 -2.74 3.49 -20.75
C VAL A 347 -2.37 3.06 -22.18
N ASP A 348 -3.30 2.47 -22.93
CA ASP A 348 -3.13 2.36 -24.39
C ASP A 348 -3.17 3.75 -25.03
N SER A 349 -2.00 4.22 -25.48
CA SER A 349 -1.87 5.59 -25.98
C SER A 349 -2.54 5.78 -27.36
N ASN A 350 -2.80 4.69 -28.08
CA ASN A 350 -3.42 4.68 -29.41
C ASN A 350 -4.93 4.42 -29.37
N ALA A 351 -5.49 4.01 -28.23
CA ALA A 351 -6.92 3.84 -28.06
C ALA A 351 -7.68 5.12 -28.43
N VAL A 352 -8.90 4.95 -28.98
CA VAL A 352 -9.65 6.05 -29.57
C VAL A 352 -10.70 6.58 -28.60
N VAL A 353 -10.60 7.87 -28.28
CA VAL A 353 -11.63 8.61 -27.57
C VAL A 353 -12.52 9.31 -28.58
N THR A 354 -13.83 9.10 -28.46
CA THR A 354 -14.83 9.79 -29.27
C THR A 354 -15.42 10.94 -28.46
N SER A 355 -15.19 12.18 -28.89
CA SER A 355 -15.82 13.34 -28.28
C SER A 355 -17.34 13.33 -28.48
N GLY A 356 -18.10 14.08 -27.66
CA GLY A 356 -19.55 14.22 -27.82
C GLY A 356 -19.99 14.77 -29.19
N GLY A 357 -19.10 15.45 -29.91
CA GLY A 357 -19.30 15.88 -31.29
C GLY A 357 -18.89 14.84 -32.36
N GLY A 358 -18.66 13.58 -31.99
CA GLY A 358 -18.32 12.47 -32.89
C GLY A 358 -16.87 12.45 -33.40
N ARG A 359 -16.03 13.43 -33.04
CA ARG A 359 -14.61 13.42 -33.46
C ARG A 359 -13.84 12.37 -32.67
N LYS A 360 -13.13 11.51 -33.40
CA LYS A 360 -12.22 10.49 -32.89
C LYS A 360 -10.81 11.07 -32.73
N ARG A 361 -10.17 10.87 -31.58
CA ARG A 361 -8.77 11.23 -31.30
C ARG A 361 -8.13 10.10 -30.51
N SER A 362 -6.81 9.92 -30.63
CA SER A 362 -6.09 9.01 -29.74
C SER A 362 -6.07 9.53 -28.30
N ILE A 363 -6.04 8.62 -27.32
CA ILE A 363 -5.88 8.96 -25.90
C ILE A 363 -4.65 9.84 -25.70
N ARG A 364 -3.51 9.51 -26.32
CA ARG A 364 -2.29 10.32 -26.25
C ARG A 364 -2.54 11.78 -26.61
N ASN A 365 -3.12 12.03 -27.77
CA ASN A 365 -3.42 13.39 -28.22
C ASN A 365 -4.46 14.07 -27.32
N TYR A 366 -5.45 13.33 -26.82
CA TYR A 366 -6.46 13.87 -25.93
C TYR A 366 -5.87 14.32 -24.59
N VAL A 367 -5.09 13.45 -23.95
CA VAL A 367 -4.41 13.69 -22.67
C VAL A 367 -3.42 14.84 -22.77
N THR A 368 -2.58 14.86 -23.80
CA THR A 368 -1.59 15.93 -23.99
C THR A 368 -2.26 17.29 -24.26
N ASN A 369 -3.30 17.33 -25.10
CA ASN A 369 -3.97 18.59 -25.44
C ASN A 369 -4.71 19.22 -24.25
N LEU A 370 -5.28 18.40 -23.37
CA LEU A 370 -5.99 18.85 -22.18
C LEU A 370 -5.09 18.94 -20.94
N GLY A 371 -3.83 18.48 -21.03
CA GLY A 371 -2.89 18.46 -19.93
C GLY A 371 -3.34 17.58 -18.76
N LEU A 372 -4.01 16.45 -19.03
CA LEU A 372 -4.58 15.56 -17.98
C LEU A 372 -3.50 14.77 -17.23
N ALA A 373 -2.43 14.38 -17.93
CA ALA A 373 -1.24 13.76 -17.37
C ALA A 373 0.02 14.39 -17.97
N ASP A 374 1.15 14.25 -17.28
CA ASP A 374 2.43 14.81 -17.70
C ASP A 374 3.27 13.80 -18.48
N ILE A 375 3.22 12.52 -18.09
CA ILE A 375 3.90 11.41 -18.73
C ILE A 375 2.89 10.31 -19.04
N ILE A 376 2.95 9.78 -20.25
CA ILE A 376 2.13 8.66 -20.72
C ILE A 376 3.05 7.47 -20.97
N ILE A 377 2.82 6.38 -20.23
CA ILE A 377 3.42 5.08 -20.48
C ILE A 377 2.44 4.33 -21.38
N ASP A 378 2.88 3.99 -22.60
CA ASP A 378 2.09 3.18 -23.51
C ASP A 378 2.02 1.73 -23.01
N ALA A 379 0.81 1.18 -22.86
CA ALA A 379 0.65 -0.21 -22.43
C ALA A 379 1.04 -1.21 -23.54
N ARG A 380 0.77 -0.94 -24.81
CA ARG A 380 0.91 -1.91 -25.89
C ARG A 380 2.32 -1.97 -26.48
N GLU A 381 2.94 -0.83 -26.76
CA GLU A 381 4.20 -0.77 -27.51
C GLU A 381 5.38 -1.44 -26.79
N PRO A 382 5.58 -1.27 -25.46
CA PRO A 382 6.68 -1.94 -24.75
C PRO A 382 6.59 -3.47 -24.80
N LEU A 383 5.37 -4.01 -24.72
CA LEU A 383 5.12 -5.46 -24.82
C LEU A 383 5.42 -5.96 -26.23
N LEU A 384 4.91 -5.26 -27.26
CA LEU A 384 5.21 -5.58 -28.65
C LEU A 384 6.71 -5.48 -28.96
N SER A 385 7.40 -4.50 -28.41
CA SER A 385 8.85 -4.37 -28.53
C SER A 385 9.56 -5.59 -27.92
N ALA A 386 9.12 -6.08 -26.76
CA ALA A 386 9.70 -7.27 -26.13
C ALA A 386 9.49 -8.53 -26.98
N VAL A 387 8.29 -8.72 -27.55
CA VAL A 387 7.99 -9.83 -28.47
C VAL A 387 8.83 -9.75 -29.75
N LYS A 388 8.93 -8.56 -30.36
CA LYS A 388 9.77 -8.32 -31.55
C LYS A 388 11.24 -8.59 -31.26
N ASP A 389 11.74 -8.15 -30.12
CA ASP A 389 13.13 -8.41 -29.70
C ASP A 389 13.39 -9.91 -29.53
N TRP A 390 12.48 -10.64 -28.87
CA TRP A 390 12.58 -12.09 -28.74
C TRP A 390 12.59 -12.79 -30.10
N LEU A 391 11.69 -12.41 -31.02
CA LEU A 391 11.63 -12.98 -32.37
C LEU A 391 12.90 -12.69 -33.17
N LYS A 392 13.48 -11.49 -33.10
CA LYS A 392 14.70 -11.13 -33.86
C LYS A 392 15.88 -12.07 -33.64
N HIS A 393 15.95 -12.70 -32.47
CA HIS A 393 17.06 -13.60 -32.11
C HIS A 393 16.85 -15.05 -32.57
N ARG A 394 15.79 -15.35 -33.32
CA ARG A 394 15.50 -16.70 -33.82
C ARG A 394 16.06 -16.92 -35.23
N SER A 395 16.50 -18.15 -35.51
CA SER A 395 16.88 -18.55 -36.87
C SER A 395 15.70 -19.23 -37.55
N TRP A 396 15.39 -18.77 -38.76
CA TRP A 396 14.42 -19.40 -39.67
C TRP A 396 15.12 -20.22 -40.77
N ASP A 397 16.44 -20.45 -40.65
CA ASP A 397 17.23 -21.05 -41.72
C ASP A 397 16.84 -22.51 -41.98
N HIS A 398 16.37 -23.22 -40.96
CA HIS A 398 15.87 -24.59 -41.05
C HIS A 398 14.54 -24.72 -41.84
N LEU A 399 13.84 -23.61 -42.10
CA LEU A 399 12.64 -23.58 -42.95
C LEU A 399 12.95 -23.21 -44.40
N ARG A 400 14.18 -22.79 -44.71
CA ARG A 400 14.63 -22.52 -46.09
C ARG A 400 14.78 -23.86 -46.83
N GLY A 401 13.78 -24.24 -47.61
CA GLY A 401 13.78 -25.47 -48.42
C GLY A 401 12.47 -26.26 -48.36
N LYS A 402 11.64 -26.03 -47.32
CA LYS A 402 10.24 -26.49 -47.31
C LYS A 402 9.42 -25.58 -48.24
N ARG A 403 8.45 -26.17 -48.95
CA ARG A 403 7.80 -25.74 -50.21
C ARG A 403 7.34 -24.27 -50.38
N ARG A 404 7.43 -23.39 -49.38
CA ARG A 404 6.86 -22.04 -49.46
C ARG A 404 7.66 -20.88 -48.86
N ILE A 405 8.81 -21.06 -48.22
CA ILE A 405 9.63 -19.89 -47.86
C ILE A 405 10.46 -19.43 -49.07
N ARG A 406 9.79 -18.86 -50.07
CA ARG A 406 10.46 -18.10 -51.14
C ARG A 406 11.02 -16.81 -50.51
N LEU A 407 12.12 -16.28 -51.05
CA LEU A 407 12.57 -14.93 -50.71
C LEU A 407 11.38 -13.96 -50.82
N GLY A 408 10.90 -13.43 -49.69
CA GLY A 408 9.73 -12.53 -49.62
C GLY A 408 8.52 -13.04 -48.84
N THR A 409 8.50 -14.29 -48.34
CA THR A 409 7.40 -14.79 -47.50
C THR A 409 7.53 -14.38 -46.04
N LYS A 410 6.37 -14.18 -45.39
CA LYS A 410 6.26 -13.86 -43.97
C LYS A 410 6.89 -14.97 -43.11
N LYS A 411 7.41 -14.59 -41.94
CA LYS A 411 8.04 -15.50 -40.98
C LYS A 411 6.97 -16.10 -40.05
N PRO A 412 6.79 -17.43 -40.00
CA PRO A 412 5.77 -18.03 -39.15
C PRO A 412 6.11 -17.85 -37.66
N VAL A 413 5.08 -17.56 -36.87
CA VAL A 413 5.08 -17.48 -35.40
C VAL A 413 3.79 -18.15 -34.93
N ILE A 414 3.91 -19.06 -33.97
CA ILE A 414 2.76 -19.74 -33.38
C ILE A 414 2.35 -18.96 -32.13
N VAL A 415 1.04 -18.76 -31.96
CA VAL A 415 0.48 -18.15 -30.76
C VAL A 415 -0.51 -19.16 -30.17
N GLU A 416 -0.14 -19.77 -29.06
CA GLU A 416 -1.00 -20.66 -28.28
C GLU A 416 -1.73 -19.84 -27.23
N THR A 417 -3.05 -19.71 -27.38
CA THR A 417 -3.89 -18.92 -26.48
C THR A 417 -5.36 -19.35 -26.59
N PRO A 418 -6.13 -19.33 -25.47
CA PRO A 418 -7.57 -19.52 -25.52
C PRO A 418 -8.31 -18.28 -26.05
N SER A 419 -7.65 -17.11 -26.07
CA SER A 419 -8.26 -15.82 -26.34
C SER A 419 -8.20 -15.43 -27.82
N SER A 420 -9.35 -15.47 -28.49
CA SER A 420 -9.46 -15.11 -29.91
C SER A 420 -9.11 -13.63 -30.16
N THR A 421 -9.49 -12.74 -29.24
CA THR A 421 -9.20 -11.30 -29.34
C THR A 421 -7.70 -11.04 -29.23
N PHE A 422 -7.02 -11.68 -28.28
CA PHE A 422 -5.57 -11.60 -28.14
C PHE A 422 -4.86 -12.11 -29.40
N PHE A 423 -5.26 -13.28 -29.90
CA PHE A 423 -4.69 -13.87 -31.12
C PHE A 423 -4.80 -12.93 -32.33
N GLN A 424 -5.99 -12.41 -32.63
CA GLN A 424 -6.22 -11.52 -33.78
C GLN A 424 -5.44 -10.22 -33.65
N SER A 425 -5.36 -9.68 -32.45
CA SER A 425 -4.73 -8.39 -32.19
C SER A 425 -3.21 -8.47 -32.26
N LEU A 426 -2.62 -9.59 -31.81
CA LEU A 426 -1.20 -9.86 -31.98
C LEU A 426 -0.87 -10.15 -33.46
N LYS A 427 -1.74 -10.87 -34.17
CA LYS A 427 -1.64 -11.08 -35.62
C LYS A 427 -1.58 -9.76 -36.39
N GLN A 428 -2.53 -8.85 -36.14
CA GLN A 428 -2.54 -7.51 -36.74
C GLN A 428 -1.31 -6.68 -36.35
N ALA A 429 -0.81 -6.82 -35.13
CA ALA A 429 0.36 -6.09 -34.65
C ALA A 429 1.68 -6.56 -35.28
N LEU A 430 1.82 -7.86 -35.53
CA LEU A 430 3.06 -8.47 -36.05
C LEU A 430 3.11 -8.54 -37.58
N GLU A 431 1.96 -8.55 -38.26
CA GLU A 431 1.87 -8.62 -39.72
C GLU A 431 2.67 -7.52 -40.46
N PRO A 432 2.62 -6.22 -40.06
CA PRO A 432 3.43 -5.17 -40.69
C PRO A 432 4.95 -5.39 -40.59
N PHE A 433 5.39 -6.21 -39.64
CA PHE A 433 6.80 -6.54 -39.42
C PHE A 433 7.24 -7.81 -40.16
N GLY A 434 6.37 -8.34 -41.04
CA GLY A 434 6.67 -9.49 -41.88
C GLY A 434 6.55 -10.83 -41.16
N TYR A 435 5.80 -10.89 -40.04
CA TYR A 435 5.46 -12.14 -39.37
C TYR A 435 4.07 -12.64 -39.78
N GLU A 436 3.91 -13.96 -39.76
CA GLU A 436 2.64 -14.64 -39.98
C GLU A 436 2.27 -15.38 -38.70
N VAL A 437 1.22 -14.93 -38.04
CA VAL A 437 0.73 -15.53 -36.79
C VAL A 437 -0.24 -16.65 -37.13
N MET A 438 0.04 -17.83 -36.58
CA MET A 438 -0.71 -19.07 -36.82
C MET A 438 -1.05 -19.75 -35.51
N ASP A 439 -2.12 -20.56 -35.52
CA ASP A 439 -2.44 -21.48 -34.43
C ASP A 439 -1.57 -22.76 -34.52
N VAL A 440 -1.47 -23.52 -33.43
CA VAL A 440 -0.74 -24.79 -33.37
C VAL A 440 -1.28 -25.78 -34.41
N ALA A 441 -2.60 -25.88 -34.56
CA ALA A 441 -3.22 -26.81 -35.52
C ALA A 441 -2.85 -26.46 -36.97
N ASP A 442 -2.94 -25.17 -37.32
CA ASP A 442 -2.59 -24.66 -38.65
C ASP A 442 -1.11 -24.90 -38.96
N ALA A 443 -0.23 -24.61 -37.99
CA ALA A 443 1.21 -24.79 -38.16
C ALA A 443 1.60 -26.27 -38.30
N GLN A 444 0.93 -27.18 -37.58
CA GLN A 444 1.14 -28.61 -37.75
C GLN A 444 0.68 -29.10 -39.13
N GLN A 445 -0.45 -28.61 -39.62
CA GLN A 445 -0.96 -28.95 -40.95
C GLN A 445 -0.02 -28.46 -42.06
N GLU A 446 0.53 -27.24 -41.94
CA GLU A 446 1.37 -26.65 -42.98
C GLU A 446 2.83 -27.15 -42.95
N TYR A 447 3.43 -27.30 -41.77
CA TYR A 447 4.87 -27.58 -41.63
C TYR A 447 5.18 -29.01 -41.18
N GLY A 448 4.18 -29.78 -40.76
CA GLY A 448 4.27 -31.16 -40.25
C GLY A 448 4.85 -31.28 -38.84
N SER A 449 5.65 -30.30 -38.40
CA SER A 449 6.19 -30.19 -37.04
C SER A 449 6.37 -28.71 -36.68
N ILE A 450 6.13 -28.39 -35.42
CA ILE A 450 6.25 -27.05 -34.83
C ILE A 450 7.53 -26.87 -34.00
N GLU A 451 8.39 -27.90 -33.93
CA GLU A 451 9.57 -27.98 -33.04
C GLU A 451 10.52 -26.77 -33.15
N HIS A 452 10.67 -26.27 -34.37
CA HIS A 452 11.62 -25.21 -34.69
C HIS A 452 10.96 -23.84 -34.97
N ILE A 453 9.63 -23.76 -34.88
CA ILE A 453 8.88 -22.52 -35.09
C ILE A 453 8.75 -21.81 -33.73
N PRO A 454 8.97 -20.49 -33.65
CA PRO A 454 8.76 -19.74 -32.41
C PRO A 454 7.31 -19.85 -31.94
N VAL A 455 7.10 -20.25 -30.69
CA VAL A 455 5.80 -20.41 -30.03
C VAL A 455 5.69 -19.41 -28.88
N LEU A 456 4.74 -18.48 -28.99
CA LEU A 456 4.35 -17.60 -27.89
C LEU A 456 3.14 -18.21 -27.19
N VAL A 457 3.23 -18.41 -25.88
CA VAL A 457 2.15 -19.00 -25.07
C VAL A 457 1.58 -17.94 -24.15
N ASN A 458 0.26 -17.79 -24.16
CA ASN A 458 -0.47 -16.91 -23.25
C ASN A 458 -1.81 -17.56 -22.85
N GLU A 459 -2.00 -17.76 -21.56
CA GLU A 459 -3.21 -18.32 -20.93
C GLU A 459 -3.74 -17.33 -19.89
N ASP A 460 -4.98 -17.54 -19.42
CA ASP A 460 -5.68 -16.70 -18.44
C ASP A 460 -4.87 -16.39 -17.17
N THR A 461 -3.98 -17.31 -16.76
CA THR A 461 -3.09 -17.11 -15.61
C THR A 461 -1.64 -17.39 -15.98
N SER A 462 -0.71 -16.71 -15.30
CA SER A 462 0.72 -16.97 -15.46
C SER A 462 1.06 -18.43 -15.14
N LEU A 463 0.39 -19.05 -14.15
CA LEU A 463 0.59 -20.45 -13.80
C LEU A 463 0.15 -21.39 -14.93
N ALA A 464 -1.04 -21.17 -15.50
CA ALA A 464 -1.51 -21.94 -16.65
C ALA A 464 -0.56 -21.77 -17.85
N THR A 465 -0.09 -20.55 -18.10
CA THR A 465 0.89 -20.26 -19.15
C THR A 465 2.16 -21.09 -18.98
N ILE A 466 2.74 -21.12 -17.78
CA ILE A 466 3.94 -21.92 -17.49
C ILE A 466 3.67 -23.42 -17.64
N HIS A 467 2.52 -23.89 -17.20
CA HIS A 467 2.15 -25.30 -17.36
C HIS A 467 1.97 -25.71 -18.83
N THR A 468 1.36 -24.87 -19.67
CA THR A 468 1.26 -25.11 -21.12
C THR A 468 2.64 -25.13 -21.77
N VAL A 469 3.53 -24.20 -21.40
CA VAL A 469 4.94 -24.20 -21.84
C VAL A 469 5.63 -25.51 -21.48
N ARG A 470 5.51 -25.98 -20.23
CA ARG A 470 6.09 -27.26 -19.79
C ARG A 470 5.58 -28.44 -20.61
N LYS A 471 4.27 -28.51 -20.85
CA LYS A 471 3.68 -29.57 -21.69
C LYS A 471 4.22 -29.57 -23.12
N LEU A 472 4.46 -28.40 -23.72
CA LEU A 472 5.06 -28.29 -25.05
C LEU A 472 6.49 -28.85 -25.08
N LEU A 473 7.26 -28.61 -24.02
CA LEU A 473 8.64 -29.09 -23.88
C LEU A 473 8.69 -30.60 -23.57
N GLU A 474 7.88 -31.08 -22.62
CA GLU A 474 7.78 -32.50 -22.24
C GLU A 474 7.38 -33.40 -23.42
N ARG A 475 6.43 -32.93 -24.22
CA ARG A 475 5.97 -33.64 -25.43
C ARG A 475 6.92 -33.48 -26.62
N LYS A 476 8.02 -32.73 -26.47
CA LYS A 476 8.97 -32.39 -27.53
C LYS A 476 8.30 -31.76 -28.75
N LEU A 477 7.23 -31.00 -28.51
CA LEU A 477 6.53 -30.24 -29.55
C LEU A 477 7.27 -28.95 -29.88
N SER A 478 8.02 -28.40 -28.93
CA SER A 478 8.89 -27.25 -29.15
C SER A 478 10.17 -27.35 -28.31
N THR A 479 11.11 -26.45 -28.56
CA THR A 479 12.37 -26.35 -27.84
C THR A 479 12.35 -25.13 -26.91
N ALA A 480 13.05 -25.20 -25.77
CA ALA A 480 13.03 -24.12 -24.78
C ALA A 480 13.51 -22.77 -25.34
N GLU A 481 14.36 -22.80 -26.38
CA GLU A 481 14.77 -21.59 -27.09
C GLU A 481 13.60 -20.99 -27.89
N ASN A 482 12.77 -21.81 -28.54
CA ASN A 482 11.70 -21.34 -29.40
C ASN A 482 10.39 -21.08 -28.67
N VAL A 483 10.28 -21.41 -27.38
CA VAL A 483 9.09 -21.11 -26.58
C VAL A 483 9.28 -19.82 -25.78
N CYS A 484 8.26 -18.98 -25.75
CA CYS A 484 8.19 -17.82 -24.87
C CYS A 484 6.89 -17.83 -24.07
N ALA A 485 7.01 -17.75 -22.75
CA ALA A 485 5.87 -17.52 -21.86
C ALA A 485 5.55 -16.03 -21.82
N PHE A 486 4.31 -15.65 -22.10
CA PHE A 486 3.84 -14.28 -22.01
C PHE A 486 2.84 -14.15 -20.85
N CYS A 487 3.27 -13.54 -19.76
CA CYS A 487 2.59 -13.60 -18.47
C CYS A 487 2.18 -12.21 -17.96
N GLY A 488 1.01 -12.12 -17.33
CA GLY A 488 0.49 -10.87 -16.74
C GLY A 488 1.13 -10.50 -15.40
N ASP A 489 1.64 -11.50 -14.67
CA ASP A 489 2.24 -11.34 -13.35
C ASP A 489 3.49 -12.22 -13.13
N GLN A 490 4.15 -12.05 -11.98
CA GLN A 490 5.28 -12.88 -11.58
C GLN A 490 4.91 -14.17 -10.85
N GLY A 491 3.63 -14.36 -10.48
CA GLY A 491 3.20 -15.45 -9.59
C GLY A 491 3.56 -16.84 -10.15
N GLY A 492 3.29 -17.06 -11.45
CA GLY A 492 3.66 -18.31 -12.13
C GLY A 492 5.15 -18.44 -12.46
N LEU A 493 5.89 -17.33 -12.50
CA LEU A 493 7.32 -17.32 -12.86
C LEU A 493 8.23 -17.79 -11.73
N VAL A 494 7.73 -17.79 -10.49
CA VAL A 494 8.45 -18.30 -9.31
C VAL A 494 8.59 -19.82 -9.37
N GLU A 495 7.64 -20.52 -10.01
CA GLU A 495 7.66 -21.97 -10.13
C GLU A 495 8.67 -22.50 -11.17
N LEU A 496 9.22 -21.63 -12.02
CA LEU A 496 10.29 -22.00 -12.95
C LEU A 496 11.56 -22.28 -12.16
N GLU A 497 11.82 -23.56 -11.86
CA GLU A 497 12.96 -23.98 -11.05
C GLU A 497 14.29 -23.57 -11.71
N PRO A 498 15.25 -23.01 -10.95
CA PRO A 498 16.57 -22.69 -11.46
C PRO A 498 17.39 -23.97 -11.69
N GLY A 499 17.19 -24.62 -12.84
CA GLY A 499 17.98 -25.80 -13.21
C GLY A 499 17.54 -26.49 -14.51
N HIS A 500 16.24 -26.71 -14.71
CA HIS A 500 15.69 -27.30 -15.94
C HIS A 500 15.05 -26.26 -16.87
N ASP A 501 14.48 -25.20 -16.31
CA ASP A 501 13.64 -24.22 -17.02
C ASP A 501 14.38 -22.91 -17.37
N SER A 502 15.69 -22.82 -17.10
CA SER A 502 16.48 -21.58 -17.22
C SER A 502 16.67 -21.05 -18.65
N THR A 503 16.32 -21.84 -19.66
CA THR A 503 16.42 -21.45 -21.07
C THR A 503 15.12 -20.84 -21.62
N ILE A 504 14.01 -20.97 -20.89
CA ILE A 504 12.70 -20.45 -21.31
C ILE A 504 12.74 -18.93 -21.25
N VAL A 505 12.39 -18.29 -22.36
CA VAL A 505 12.23 -16.84 -22.40
C VAL A 505 10.86 -16.49 -21.80
N THR A 506 10.84 -15.50 -20.91
CA THR A 506 9.61 -15.00 -20.31
C THR A 506 9.49 -13.51 -20.58
N ILE A 507 8.29 -13.09 -20.98
CA ILE A 507 7.91 -11.68 -21.11
C ILE A 507 6.79 -11.47 -20.10
N CYS A 508 7.04 -10.63 -19.10
CA CYS A 508 6.09 -10.33 -18.04
C CYS A 508 5.65 -8.86 -18.14
N SER A 509 4.34 -8.62 -18.28
CA SER A 509 3.83 -7.25 -18.45
C SER A 509 4.06 -6.39 -17.20
N SER A 510 3.79 -6.93 -16.01
CA SER A 510 4.00 -6.22 -14.75
C SER A 510 5.46 -5.84 -14.52
N ASP A 511 6.42 -6.68 -14.95
CA ASP A 511 7.85 -6.38 -14.89
C ASP A 511 8.23 -5.19 -15.78
N ILE A 512 7.69 -5.17 -16.99
CA ILE A 512 7.97 -4.11 -17.97
C ILE A 512 7.39 -2.78 -17.46
N TYR A 513 6.15 -2.79 -16.96
CA TYR A 513 5.49 -1.59 -16.46
C TYR A 513 6.11 -1.08 -15.16
N ASP A 514 6.43 -1.95 -14.19
CA ASP A 514 7.15 -1.55 -12.97
C ASP A 514 8.51 -0.94 -13.32
N GLY A 515 9.22 -1.50 -14.31
CA GLY A 515 10.46 -0.93 -14.83
C GLY A 515 10.29 0.46 -15.47
N LEU A 516 9.19 0.68 -16.20
CA LEU A 516 8.88 1.97 -16.81
C LEU A 516 8.48 3.03 -15.78
N PHE A 517 7.65 2.67 -14.79
CA PHE A 517 7.37 3.54 -13.64
C PHE A 517 8.65 3.87 -12.86
N GLY A 518 9.49 2.86 -12.60
CA GLY A 518 10.81 3.02 -11.99
C GLY A 518 11.71 4.00 -12.74
N LEU A 519 11.76 3.89 -14.07
CA LEU A 519 12.50 4.81 -14.94
C LEU A 519 11.99 6.26 -14.81
N VAL A 520 10.67 6.46 -14.82
CA VAL A 520 10.05 7.79 -14.66
C VAL A 520 10.39 8.38 -13.28
N ARG A 521 10.23 7.60 -12.21
CA ARG A 521 10.59 8.00 -10.83
C ARG A 521 12.04 8.46 -10.74
N GLU A 522 12.97 7.66 -11.26
CA GLU A 522 14.40 7.95 -11.21
C GLU A 522 14.75 9.22 -11.98
N MET A 523 14.23 9.36 -13.20
CA MET A 523 14.50 10.56 -14.01
C MET A 523 13.87 11.81 -13.39
N ALA A 524 12.70 11.71 -12.77
CA ALA A 524 12.09 12.81 -12.02
C ALA A 524 12.99 13.25 -10.84
N ILE A 525 13.50 12.29 -10.06
CA ILE A 525 14.44 12.56 -8.96
C ILE A 525 15.74 13.18 -9.49
N GLN A 526 16.22 12.76 -10.66
CA GLN A 526 17.42 13.32 -11.29
C GLN A 526 17.19 14.72 -11.90
N GLY A 527 15.96 15.24 -11.89
CA GLY A 527 15.62 16.58 -12.35
C GLY A 527 15.44 16.71 -13.85
N PHE A 528 15.16 15.61 -14.57
CA PHE A 528 14.82 15.69 -15.99
C PHE A 528 13.47 16.38 -16.21
N THR A 529 13.36 17.10 -17.32
CA THR A 529 12.10 17.74 -17.76
C THR A 529 11.07 16.70 -18.22
N LYS A 530 9.79 17.07 -18.19
CA LYS A 530 8.68 16.18 -18.61
C LYS A 530 8.89 15.68 -20.05
N GLU A 531 9.36 16.53 -20.94
CA GLU A 531 9.62 16.23 -22.34
C GLU A 531 10.79 15.24 -22.52
N GLN A 532 11.85 15.39 -21.71
CA GLN A 532 12.98 14.46 -21.70
C GLN A 532 12.57 13.08 -21.18
N ILE A 533 11.74 13.04 -20.12
CA ILE A 533 11.21 11.80 -19.57
C ILE A 533 10.31 11.12 -20.60
N GLN A 534 9.34 11.84 -21.18
CA GLN A 534 8.42 11.28 -22.19
C GLN A 534 9.19 10.73 -23.39
N LYS A 535 10.17 11.48 -23.93
CA LYS A 535 11.02 11.01 -25.04
C LYS A 535 11.78 9.73 -24.68
N ARG A 536 12.20 9.58 -23.43
CA ARG A 536 12.92 8.38 -22.96
C ARG A 536 11.99 7.18 -22.79
N VAL A 537 10.78 7.41 -22.28
CA VAL A 537 9.72 6.39 -22.16
C VAL A 537 9.28 5.91 -23.54
N ASP A 538 9.00 6.83 -24.48
CA ASP A 538 8.62 6.49 -25.86
C ASP A 538 9.74 5.75 -26.62
N GLY A 539 11.00 6.08 -26.32
CA GLY A 539 12.17 5.40 -26.88
C GLY A 539 12.59 4.14 -26.13
N TYR A 540 11.79 3.66 -25.17
CA TYR A 540 12.12 2.46 -24.41
C TYR A 540 11.96 1.21 -25.27
N VAL A 541 13.09 0.58 -25.58
CA VAL A 541 13.13 -0.74 -26.21
C VAL A 541 13.35 -1.77 -25.12
N CYS A 542 12.31 -2.54 -24.82
CA CYS A 542 12.42 -3.66 -23.90
C CYS A 542 13.31 -4.73 -24.53
N LYS A 543 14.38 -5.13 -23.84
CA LYS A 543 15.16 -6.32 -24.20
C LYS A 543 14.49 -7.52 -23.57
N SER A 544 14.18 -8.54 -24.36
CA SER A 544 13.69 -9.82 -23.85
C SER A 544 14.73 -10.40 -22.88
N THR A 545 14.33 -10.68 -21.65
CA THR A 545 15.23 -11.28 -20.67
C THR A 545 15.25 -12.78 -20.87
N GLY A 546 16.20 -13.27 -21.68
CA GLY A 546 16.61 -14.67 -21.56
C GLY A 546 17.29 -14.84 -20.20
N ARG A 547 16.64 -15.54 -19.26
CA ARG A 547 17.20 -15.86 -17.94
C ARG A 547 18.37 -16.87 -18.06
N ARG A 548 19.44 -16.55 -18.81
CA ARG A 548 20.68 -17.34 -18.75
C ARG A 548 21.14 -17.36 -17.28
N GLY A 549 21.17 -18.56 -16.71
CA GLY A 549 21.15 -18.79 -15.27
C GLY A 549 22.12 -17.95 -14.43
N GLY A 550 21.71 -17.73 -13.19
CA GLY A 550 22.65 -17.50 -12.09
C GLY A 550 23.04 -16.06 -11.76
N LYS A 551 22.33 -15.05 -12.27
CA LYS A 551 22.29 -13.75 -11.60
C LYS A 551 20.85 -13.32 -11.36
N GLN A 552 20.35 -13.67 -10.19
CA GLN A 552 19.54 -12.68 -9.46
C GLN A 552 20.29 -11.34 -9.56
N LEU A 553 19.57 -10.23 -9.64
CA LEU A 553 20.08 -8.98 -9.07
C LEU A 553 20.16 -9.20 -7.55
N GLY A 554 21.07 -10.08 -7.15
CA GLY A 554 21.43 -10.45 -5.81
C GLY A 554 22.61 -9.60 -5.42
N PHE A 555 22.44 -8.96 -4.26
CA PHE A 555 23.44 -8.37 -3.39
C PHE A 555 24.87 -8.89 -3.61
N PRO A 556 25.90 -8.03 -3.59
CA PRO A 556 27.22 -8.52 -3.22
C PRO A 556 27.14 -9.01 -1.75
N PRO A 557 27.77 -10.15 -1.40
CA PRO A 557 27.98 -10.46 0.00
C PRO A 557 28.84 -9.36 0.63
N SER A 558 28.48 -9.04 1.87
CA SER A 558 29.15 -8.19 2.87
C SER A 558 30.55 -7.68 2.53
#